data_AF-A0A9P9YU27-F1
#
_entry.id   AF-A0A9P9YU27-F1
#
_cell.length_a   1.000
_cell.length_b   1.000
_cell.length_c   1.000
_cell.angle_alpha   90.00
_cell.angle_beta   90.00
_cell.angle_gamma   90.00
#
_symmetry.space_group_name_H-M   'P 1'
#
loop_
_entity.id
_entity.type
_entity.pdbx_description
1 polymer ?
#
loop_
_entity_poly.entity_id
_entity_poly.type
_entity_poly.pdbx_seq_one_letter_code
_entity_poly.pdbx_strand_id
1 'polypeptide(L)'
;MKIIAIFLLANIGCILGRTIEQLNANATKQLESIVEKYKYLATENAELSQWIKKLFKASKGNAMLDKMKLHAQFLLYDERRKYEEGRIKSRVNAIDDLIKDTKISQKCLKYYRRQKKSLQMAYKFSNKTKLSNILKNSKTCDEKDESNEENDEYSYY
;
A
#
# COMPACT_ATOMS: atom_id res chain seq x y z
N MET A 1 -18.75 -18.50 53.87
CA MET A 1 -19.01 -18.59 52.42
C MET A 1 -18.63 -17.33 51.61
N LYS A 2 -18.81 -16.10 52.13
CA LYS A 2 -18.48 -14.86 51.39
C LYS A 2 -16.97 -14.67 51.08
N ILE A 3 -16.08 -15.12 51.95
CA ILE A 3 -14.62 -14.95 51.80
C ILE A 3 -14.05 -15.80 50.65
N ILE A 4 -14.54 -17.03 50.48
CA ILE A 4 -14.11 -17.93 49.38
C ILE A 4 -14.50 -17.35 48.02
N ALA A 5 -15.69 -16.76 47.90
CA ALA A 5 -16.13 -16.09 46.67
C ALA A 5 -15.24 -14.89 46.31
N ILE A 6 -14.79 -14.11 47.31
CA ILE A 6 -13.89 -12.96 47.09
C ILE A 6 -12.52 -13.43 46.55
N PHE A 7 -11.92 -14.49 47.11
CA PHE A 7 -10.65 -15.02 46.62
C PHE A 7 -10.76 -15.60 45.21
N LEU A 8 -11.86 -16.29 44.90
CA LEU A 8 -12.10 -16.80 43.54
C LEU A 8 -12.26 -15.67 42.52
N LEU A 9 -13.02 -14.61 42.86
CA LEU A 9 -13.19 -13.44 42.00
C LEU A 9 -11.88 -12.67 41.79
N ALA A 10 -11.07 -12.51 42.84
CA ALA A 10 -9.76 -11.86 42.75
C ALA A 10 -8.80 -12.63 41.83
N ASN A 11 -8.75 -13.97 41.95
CA ASN A 11 -7.92 -14.81 41.08
C ASN A 11 -8.35 -14.73 39.61
N ILE A 12 -9.66 -14.78 39.34
CA ILE A 12 -10.19 -14.64 37.98
C ILE A 12 -9.85 -13.25 37.41
N GLY A 13 -9.99 -12.19 38.19
CA GLY A 13 -9.62 -10.83 37.80
C GLY A 13 -8.13 -10.69 37.46
N CYS A 14 -7.24 -11.26 38.26
CA CYS A 14 -5.79 -11.27 37.99
C CYS A 14 -5.44 -12.02 36.69
N ILE A 15 -6.07 -13.18 36.44
CA ILE A 15 -5.83 -13.95 35.22
C ILE A 15 -6.30 -13.16 33.99
N LEU A 16 -7.53 -12.66 34.01
CA LEU A 16 -8.08 -11.86 32.90
C LEU A 16 -7.25 -10.60 32.62
N GLY A 17 -6.78 -9.91 33.67
CA GLY A 17 -5.91 -8.75 33.54
C GLY A 17 -4.61 -9.06 32.81
N ARG A 18 -3.92 -10.16 33.19
CA ARG A 18 -2.69 -10.61 32.51
C ARG A 18 -2.94 -10.96 31.05
N THR A 19 -4.07 -11.61 30.73
CA THR A 19 -4.40 -11.95 29.33
C THR A 19 -4.63 -10.69 28.49
N ILE A 20 -5.33 -9.69 29.01
CA ILE A 20 -5.55 -8.41 28.31
C ILE A 20 -4.22 -7.67 28.08
N GLU A 21 -3.34 -7.67 29.08
CA GLU A 21 -2.01 -7.06 28.95
C GLU A 21 -1.17 -7.75 27.87
N GLN A 22 -1.16 -9.08 27.85
CA GLN A 22 -0.47 -9.87 26.82
C GLN A 22 -1.01 -9.59 25.41
N LEU A 23 -2.34 -9.54 25.24
CA LEU A 23 -2.96 -9.22 23.96
C LEU A 23 -2.61 -7.81 23.50
N ASN A 24 -2.60 -6.84 24.40
CA ASN A 24 -2.22 -5.46 24.11
C ASN A 24 -0.73 -5.35 23.72
N ALA A 25 0.14 -6.06 24.42
CA ALA A 25 1.57 -6.13 24.11
C ALA A 25 1.80 -6.77 22.72
N ASN A 26 1.07 -7.85 22.41
CA ASN A 26 1.12 -8.48 21.09
C ASN A 26 0.65 -7.53 19.98
N ALA A 27 -0.47 -6.81 20.21
CA ALA A 27 -0.97 -5.81 19.27
C ALA A 27 0.06 -4.68 19.05
N THR A 28 0.74 -4.21 20.10
CA THR A 28 1.85 -3.25 19.96
C THR A 28 2.97 -3.81 19.10
N LYS A 29 3.43 -5.05 19.38
CA LYS A 29 4.51 -5.70 18.60
C LYS A 29 4.19 -5.84 17.12
N GLN A 30 2.93 -6.17 16.79
CA GLN A 30 2.50 -6.26 15.39
C GLN A 30 2.60 -4.92 14.67
N LEU A 31 2.16 -3.83 15.31
CA LEU A 31 2.28 -2.48 14.74
C LEU A 31 3.75 -2.06 14.58
N GLU A 32 4.58 -2.29 15.59
CA GLU A 32 6.02 -1.95 15.55
C GLU A 32 6.74 -2.74 14.45
N SER A 33 6.43 -4.04 14.28
CA SER A 33 6.99 -4.86 13.20
C SER A 33 6.65 -4.30 11.82
N ILE A 34 5.42 -3.83 11.60
CA ILE A 34 5.03 -3.19 10.34
C ILE A 34 5.79 -1.88 10.13
N VAL A 35 5.88 -1.04 11.17
CA VAL A 35 6.63 0.22 11.10
C VAL A 35 8.07 -0.04 10.69
N GLU A 36 8.73 -0.98 11.35
CA GLU A 36 10.13 -1.31 11.06
C GLU A 36 10.34 -1.89 9.66
N LYS A 37 9.43 -2.77 9.23
CA LYS A 37 9.49 -3.37 7.89
C LYS A 37 9.41 -2.32 6.77
N TYR A 38 8.59 -1.28 6.95
CA TYR A 38 8.24 -0.36 5.86
C TYR A 38 8.82 1.05 6.01
N LYS A 39 9.50 1.40 7.11
CA LYS A 39 10.01 2.75 7.38
C LYS A 39 10.85 3.34 6.24
N TYR A 40 11.67 2.53 5.57
CA TYR A 40 12.49 2.98 4.45
C TYR A 40 11.70 3.04 3.15
N LEU A 41 10.85 2.05 2.86
CA LEU A 41 10.01 2.07 1.66
C LEU A 41 9.04 3.25 1.65
N ALA A 42 8.59 3.66 2.84
CA ALA A 42 7.65 4.75 3.01
C ALA A 42 8.19 6.12 2.60
N THR A 43 9.52 6.34 2.58
CA THR A 43 10.10 7.66 2.26
C THR A 43 9.77 8.12 0.85
N GLU A 44 9.57 7.18 -0.08
CA GLU A 44 9.25 7.47 -1.47
C GLU A 44 7.74 7.41 -1.79
N ASN A 45 6.89 7.13 -0.80
CA ASN A 45 5.45 7.02 -0.99
C ASN A 45 4.69 7.73 0.14
N ALA A 46 4.08 8.88 -0.18
CA ALA A 46 3.41 9.74 0.79
C ALA A 46 2.27 9.04 1.54
N GLU A 47 1.47 8.21 0.84
CA GLU A 47 0.35 7.47 1.45
C GLU A 47 0.87 6.40 2.42
N LEU A 48 1.88 5.62 2.02
CA LEU A 48 2.52 4.64 2.90
C LEU A 48 3.17 5.34 4.11
N SER A 49 3.84 6.47 3.90
CA SER A 49 4.38 7.32 4.98
C SER A 49 3.33 7.72 6.00
N GLN A 50 2.13 8.12 5.57
CA GLN A 50 1.04 8.44 6.48
C GLN A 50 0.58 7.21 7.28
N TRP A 51 0.49 6.04 6.64
CA TRP A 51 0.20 4.78 7.32
C TRP A 51 1.25 4.44 8.38
N ILE A 52 2.53 4.51 8.05
CA ILE A 52 3.61 4.20 8.99
C ILE A 52 3.59 5.15 10.18
N LYS A 53 3.38 6.45 9.96
CA LYS A 53 3.22 7.44 11.06
C LYS A 53 2.02 7.10 11.95
N LYS A 54 0.88 6.71 11.36
CA LYS A 54 -0.34 6.35 12.10
C LYS A 54 -0.13 5.11 12.97
N LEU A 55 0.49 4.08 12.42
CA LEU A 55 0.80 2.84 13.14
C LEU A 55 1.82 3.06 14.26
N PHE A 56 2.87 3.86 13.99
CA PHE A 56 3.86 4.23 14.99
C PHE A 56 3.20 4.95 16.18
N LYS A 57 2.37 5.97 15.93
CA LYS A 57 1.65 6.68 17.00
C LYS A 57 0.77 5.72 17.82
N ALA A 58 0.02 4.84 17.15
CA ALA A 58 -0.85 3.89 17.82
C ALA A 58 -0.10 2.86 18.66
N SER A 59 1.09 2.43 18.23
CA SER A 59 1.93 1.51 18.99
C SER A 59 2.32 2.04 20.37
N LYS A 60 2.44 3.38 20.51
CA LYS A 60 2.93 4.05 21.73
C LYS A 60 1.85 4.43 22.75
N GLY A 61 0.57 4.53 22.35
CA GLY A 61 -0.42 5.09 23.27
C GLY A 61 -1.88 4.68 23.07
N ASN A 62 -2.24 3.91 22.03
CA ASN A 62 -3.64 3.58 21.79
C ASN A 62 -4.13 2.39 22.65
N ALA A 63 -5.45 2.31 22.83
CA ALA A 63 -6.10 1.13 23.38
C ALA A 63 -5.89 -0.10 22.48
N MET A 64 -5.92 -1.30 23.07
CA MET A 64 -5.70 -2.57 22.36
C MET A 64 -6.60 -2.72 21.12
N LEU A 65 -7.89 -2.39 21.26
CA LEU A 65 -8.87 -2.51 20.18
C LEU A 65 -8.50 -1.62 18.99
N ASP A 66 -8.04 -0.40 19.24
CA ASP A 66 -7.61 0.52 18.18
C ASP A 66 -6.36 0.01 17.47
N LYS A 67 -5.42 -0.60 18.20
CA LYS A 67 -4.23 -1.21 17.61
C LYS A 67 -4.61 -2.35 16.67
N MET A 68 -5.48 -3.25 17.11
CA MET A 68 -5.98 -4.37 16.30
C MET A 68 -6.74 -3.88 15.06
N LYS A 69 -7.59 -2.85 15.22
CA LYS A 69 -8.30 -2.23 14.11
C LYS A 69 -7.34 -1.61 13.09
N LEU A 70 -6.33 -0.87 13.54
CA LEU A 70 -5.34 -0.26 12.65
C LEU A 70 -4.48 -1.30 11.94
N HIS A 71 -4.11 -2.37 12.63
CA HIS A 71 -3.41 -3.50 12.04
C HIS A 71 -4.23 -4.09 10.88
N ALA A 72 -5.50 -4.43 11.11
CA ALA A 72 -6.38 -4.98 10.07
C ALA A 72 -6.55 -4.01 8.88
N GLN A 73 -6.78 -2.72 9.15
CA GLN A 73 -6.88 -1.69 8.10
C GLN A 73 -5.62 -1.57 7.27
N PHE A 74 -4.43 -1.63 7.90
CA PHE A 74 -3.17 -1.58 7.18
C PHE A 74 -2.98 -2.81 6.29
N LEU A 75 -3.34 -4.01 6.75
CA LEU A 75 -3.21 -5.22 5.93
C LEU A 75 -4.02 -5.13 4.64
N LEU A 76 -5.27 -4.65 4.71
CA LEU A 76 -6.11 -4.42 3.54
C LEU A 76 -5.52 -3.35 2.60
N TYR A 77 -4.99 -2.28 3.18
CA TYR A 77 -4.28 -1.25 2.43
C TYR A 77 -3.05 -1.82 1.68
N ASP A 78 -2.21 -2.58 2.37
CA ASP A 78 -0.96 -3.13 1.86
C ASP A 78 -1.20 -4.22 0.80
N GLU A 79 -2.24 -5.03 0.98
CA GLU A 79 -2.71 -5.97 -0.04
C GLU A 79 -3.09 -5.24 -1.33
N ARG A 80 -3.92 -4.19 -1.23
CA ARG A 80 -4.29 -3.40 -2.41
C ARG A 80 -3.08 -2.74 -3.05
N ARG A 81 -2.16 -2.21 -2.24
CA ARG A 81 -0.92 -1.58 -2.72
C ARG A 81 -0.08 -2.54 -3.54
N LYS A 82 0.19 -3.73 -3.00
CA LYS A 82 0.95 -4.79 -3.68
C LYS A 82 0.25 -5.28 -4.93
N TYR A 83 -1.07 -5.41 -4.91
CA TYR A 83 -1.85 -5.81 -6.07
C TYR A 83 -1.68 -4.83 -7.24
N GLU A 84 -1.85 -3.52 -7.01
CA GLU A 84 -1.67 -2.53 -8.07
C GLU A 84 -0.20 -2.44 -8.52
N GLU A 85 0.77 -2.55 -7.60
CA GLU A 85 2.20 -2.62 -7.95
C GLU A 85 2.53 -3.83 -8.84
N GLY A 86 1.92 -4.99 -8.57
CA GLY A 86 2.03 -6.17 -9.43
C GLY A 86 1.48 -5.95 -10.83
N ARG A 87 0.36 -5.23 -10.96
CA ARG A 87 -0.23 -4.85 -12.25
C ARG A 87 0.66 -3.86 -13.02
N ILE A 88 1.23 -2.87 -12.32
CA ILE A 88 2.21 -1.94 -12.90
C ILE A 88 3.40 -2.73 -13.45
N LYS A 89 4.00 -3.62 -12.64
CA LYS A 89 5.12 -4.47 -13.06
C LYS A 89 4.78 -5.28 -14.32
N SER A 90 3.63 -5.94 -14.32
CA SER A 90 3.18 -6.76 -15.45
C SER A 90 3.04 -5.93 -16.72
N ARG A 91 2.47 -4.73 -16.62
CA ARG A 91 2.32 -3.83 -17.77
C ARG A 91 3.65 -3.29 -18.27
N VAL A 92 4.56 -2.91 -17.37
CA VAL A 92 5.92 -2.47 -17.73
C VAL A 92 6.67 -3.58 -18.49
N ASN A 93 6.58 -4.83 -18.03
CA ASN A 93 7.19 -5.96 -18.72
C ASN A 93 6.60 -6.15 -20.13
N ALA A 94 5.29 -6.09 -20.27
CA ALA A 94 4.64 -6.18 -21.59
C ALA A 94 5.09 -5.04 -22.53
N ILE A 95 5.25 -3.83 -22.01
CA ILE A 95 5.80 -2.69 -22.76
C ILE A 95 7.24 -2.96 -23.18
N ASP A 96 8.06 -3.55 -22.30
CA ASP A 96 9.45 -3.88 -22.63
C ASP A 96 9.56 -4.88 -23.76
N ASP A 97 8.63 -5.81 -23.87
CA ASP A 97 8.58 -6.75 -24.99
C ASP A 97 8.10 -6.07 -26.28
N LEU A 98 7.12 -5.17 -26.20
CA LEU A 98 6.67 -4.36 -27.35
C LEU A 98 7.77 -3.44 -27.89
N ILE A 99 8.60 -2.86 -27.02
CA ILE A 99 9.69 -1.95 -27.40
C ILE A 99 10.84 -2.69 -28.10
N LYS A 100 11.02 -4.00 -27.84
CA LYS A 100 12.06 -4.82 -28.50
C LYS A 100 11.69 -5.19 -29.94
N ASP A 101 10.42 -5.08 -30.33
CA ASP A 101 10.00 -5.41 -31.69
C ASP A 101 10.60 -4.43 -32.70
N THR A 102 11.46 -4.93 -33.58
CA THR A 102 12.11 -4.16 -34.65
C THR A 102 11.13 -3.58 -35.69
N LYS A 103 9.90 -4.09 -35.74
CA LYS A 103 8.87 -3.65 -36.69
C LYS A 103 8.01 -2.49 -36.17
N ILE A 104 8.19 -2.07 -34.92
CA ILE A 104 7.38 -1.01 -34.32
C ILE A 104 7.69 0.36 -34.95
N SER A 105 6.65 1.11 -35.28
CA SER A 105 6.81 2.49 -35.75
C SER A 105 7.41 3.40 -34.67
N GLN A 106 8.14 4.44 -35.08
CA GLN A 106 8.74 5.43 -34.17
C GLN A 106 7.70 6.13 -33.28
N LYS A 107 6.49 6.36 -33.81
CA LYS A 107 5.34 6.90 -33.06
C LYS A 107 4.98 6.00 -31.88
N CYS A 108 4.79 4.70 -32.15
CA CYS A 108 4.45 3.74 -31.12
C CYS A 108 5.59 3.48 -30.13
N LEU A 109 6.84 3.53 -30.58
CA LEU A 109 8.00 3.50 -29.69
C LEU A 109 7.98 4.65 -28.68
N LYS A 110 7.74 5.89 -29.15
CA LYS A 110 7.61 7.07 -28.27
C LYS A 110 6.41 6.94 -27.31
N TYR A 111 5.29 6.45 -27.81
CA TYR A 111 4.08 6.19 -27.03
C TYR A 111 4.32 5.21 -25.87
N TYR A 112 4.90 4.03 -26.15
CA TYR A 112 5.18 3.04 -25.12
C TYR A 112 6.27 3.47 -24.14
N ARG A 113 7.28 4.22 -24.59
CA ARG A 113 8.27 4.83 -23.67
C ARG A 113 7.63 5.80 -22.68
N ARG A 114 6.67 6.62 -23.13
CA ARG A 114 5.89 7.51 -22.25
C ARG A 114 5.07 6.71 -21.23
N GLN A 115 4.37 5.67 -21.69
CA GLN A 115 3.61 4.78 -20.80
C GLN A 115 4.50 4.15 -19.73
N LYS A 116 5.64 3.58 -20.13
CA LYS A 116 6.61 2.96 -19.21
C LYS A 116 7.06 3.95 -18.14
N LYS A 117 7.43 5.17 -18.52
CA LYS A 117 7.86 6.21 -17.57
C LYS A 117 6.76 6.58 -16.59
N SER A 118 5.53 6.79 -17.07
CA SER A 118 4.36 7.09 -16.23
C SER A 118 4.07 5.97 -15.22
N LEU A 119 4.10 4.71 -15.67
CA LEU A 119 3.92 3.53 -14.83
C LEU A 119 5.03 3.35 -13.79
N GLN A 120 6.29 3.60 -14.15
CA GLN A 120 7.41 3.54 -13.22
C GLN A 120 7.31 4.61 -12.12
N MET A 121 6.82 5.80 -12.44
CA MET A 121 6.55 6.84 -11.44
C MET A 121 5.39 6.46 -10.52
N ALA A 122 4.40 5.72 -11.02
CA ALA A 122 3.19 5.38 -10.26
C ALA A 122 3.44 4.57 -8.98
N TYR A 123 4.57 3.85 -8.85
CA TYR A 123 4.96 3.17 -7.60
C TYR A 123 4.96 4.10 -6.38
N LYS A 124 5.29 5.38 -6.59
CA LYS A 124 5.41 6.40 -5.54
C LYS A 124 4.07 7.02 -5.13
N PHE A 125 3.00 6.77 -5.89
CA PHE A 125 1.70 7.41 -5.66
C PHE A 125 0.78 6.59 -4.76
N SER A 126 -0.39 7.16 -4.43
CA SER A 126 -1.43 6.46 -3.69
C SER A 126 -2.01 5.28 -4.48
N ASN A 127 -2.68 4.34 -3.80
CA ASN A 127 -3.35 3.21 -4.46
C ASN A 127 -4.39 3.67 -5.50
N LYS A 128 -5.13 4.75 -5.20
CA LYS A 128 -6.10 5.34 -6.14
C LYS A 128 -5.39 5.86 -7.40
N THR A 129 -4.28 6.58 -7.22
CA THR A 129 -3.52 7.15 -8.34
C THR A 129 -2.79 6.07 -9.14
N LYS A 130 -2.31 5.01 -8.49
CA LYS A 130 -1.78 3.80 -9.16
C LYS A 130 -2.80 3.21 -10.11
N LEU A 131 -4.03 2.96 -9.63
CA LEU A 131 -5.11 2.42 -10.45
C LEU A 131 -5.42 3.32 -11.66
N SER A 132 -5.53 4.63 -11.45
CA SER A 132 -5.75 5.59 -12.54
C SER A 132 -4.62 5.56 -13.58
N ASN A 133 -3.35 5.50 -13.13
CA ASN A 133 -2.21 5.38 -14.03
C ASN A 133 -2.21 4.08 -14.83
N ILE A 134 -2.58 2.95 -14.21
CA ILE A 134 -2.72 1.67 -14.92
C ILE A 134 -3.78 1.78 -16.02
N LEU A 135 -4.94 2.35 -15.71
CA LEU A 135 -6.04 2.50 -16.68
C LEU A 135 -5.63 3.38 -17.86
N LYS A 136 -5.01 4.53 -17.59
CA LYS A 136 -4.51 5.45 -18.64
C LYS A 136 -3.43 4.81 -19.53
N ASN A 137 -2.56 3.99 -18.96
CA ASN A 137 -1.43 3.37 -19.65
C ASN A 137 -1.67 1.89 -20.03
N SER A 138 -2.93 1.49 -20.18
CA SER A 138 -3.32 0.12 -20.56
C SER A 138 -3.49 -0.06 -22.07
N LYS A 139 -3.71 1.03 -22.81
CA LYS A 139 -4.02 1.01 -24.24
C LYS A 139 -2.81 0.59 -25.09
N THR A 140 -3.08 -0.10 -26.20
CA THR A 140 -2.13 -0.34 -27.28
C THR A 140 -2.01 0.89 -28.17
N CYS A 141 -0.86 1.08 -28.78
CA CYS A 141 -0.68 2.11 -29.81
C CYS A 141 -1.45 1.71 -31.07
N ASP A 142 -2.23 2.64 -31.63
CA ASP A 142 -2.78 2.49 -32.99
C ASP A 142 -1.90 3.25 -33.98
N GLU A 143 -1.43 2.55 -35.01
CA GLU A 143 -0.63 3.14 -36.08
C GLU A 143 -1.50 4.01 -37.01
N LYS A 144 -2.81 3.77 -37.07
CA LYS A 144 -3.75 4.42 -37.99
C LYS A 144 -4.42 5.67 -37.43
N ASP A 145 -4.33 5.92 -36.13
CA ASP A 145 -4.92 7.12 -35.53
C ASP A 145 -4.02 8.35 -35.75
N GLU A 146 -4.20 9.04 -36.88
CA GLU A 146 -3.86 10.46 -37.01
C GLU A 146 -4.85 11.29 -36.19
N SER A 147 -4.70 11.30 -34.86
CA SER A 147 -5.45 12.25 -34.04
C SER A 147 -4.54 12.86 -32.98
N ASN A 148 -4.13 14.08 -33.30
CA ASN A 148 -3.87 15.23 -32.43
C ASN A 148 -3.09 14.97 -31.14
N GLU A 149 -1.88 15.53 -31.11
CA GLU A 149 -1.19 15.92 -29.89
C GLU A 149 -2.05 16.93 -29.09
N GLU A 150 -3.09 16.46 -28.41
CA GLU A 150 -3.78 17.27 -27.40
C GLU A 150 -3.15 17.00 -26.03
N ASN A 151 -2.31 17.96 -25.62
CA ASN A 151 -2.10 18.44 -24.26
C ASN A 151 -2.64 17.55 -23.12
N ASP A 152 -1.90 16.49 -22.77
CA ASP A 152 -2.01 15.93 -21.42
C ASP A 152 -1.00 16.66 -20.53
N GLU A 153 -1.44 17.81 -20.03
CA GLU A 153 -0.84 18.52 -18.91
C GLU A 153 -0.70 17.54 -17.73
N TYR A 154 0.53 17.07 -17.50
CA TYR A 154 0.88 16.25 -16.36
C TYR A 154 0.81 17.11 -15.10
N SER A 155 -0.38 17.24 -14.54
CA SER A 155 -0.60 17.85 -13.24
C SER A 155 -0.09 16.90 -12.16
N TYR A 156 1.16 17.13 -11.73
CA TYR A 156 1.73 16.53 -10.53
C TYR A 156 1.28 17.34 -9.31
N TYR A 157 0.13 16.99 -8.74
CA TYR A 157 -0.25 17.40 -7.38
C TYR A 157 -0.51 16.15 -6.52
#